data_AF-A0A485B243-F1
#
_entry.id   AF-A0A485B243-F1
#
_cell.length_a   1.000
_cell.length_b   1.000
_cell.length_c   1.000
_cell.angle_alpha   90.00
_cell.angle_beta   90.00
_cell.angle_gamma   90.00
#
_symmetry.space_group_name_H-M   'P 1'
#
loop_
_entity.id
_entity.type
_entity.pdbx_description
1 polymer ?
#
loop_
_entity_poly.entity_id
_entity_poly.type
_entity_poly.pdbx_seq_one_letter_code
_entity_poly.pdbx_strand_id
1 'polypeptide(L)'
;MTLAANPATEESWYGYRWLPLPPGRVATAGQVASGKLTLSFPHDAQWTPGEQPDVLLFPGGEVTPFQLQIGSAEGIAVDARGAIRSARQDDGR
;
A
#
# COMPACT_ATOMS: atom_id res chain seq x y z
N MET A 1 -19.50 -13.30 -34.52
CA MET A 1 -18.88 -12.04 -34.07
C MET A 1 -18.72 -12.13 -32.56
N THR A 2 -17.50 -12.42 -32.10
CA THR A 2 -17.20 -12.55 -30.67
C THR A 2 -16.98 -11.15 -30.11
N LEU A 3 -17.78 -10.72 -29.14
CA LEU A 3 -17.48 -9.51 -28.37
C LEU A 3 -16.18 -9.77 -27.59
N ALA A 4 -15.14 -9.00 -27.90
CA ALA A 4 -13.95 -8.95 -27.07
C ALA A 4 -14.36 -8.41 -25.69
N ALA A 5 -14.17 -9.20 -24.64
CA ALA A 5 -14.29 -8.72 -23.28
C ALA A 5 -13.22 -7.63 -23.06
N ASN A 6 -13.66 -6.43 -22.71
CA ASN A 6 -12.78 -5.33 -22.35
C ASN A 6 -12.21 -5.62 -20.94
N PRO A 7 -10.88 -5.74 -20.75
CA PRO A 7 -10.29 -6.17 -19.46
C PRO A 7 -10.45 -5.18 -18.30
N ALA A 8 -11.11 -4.04 -18.50
CA ALA A 8 -11.39 -3.05 -17.45
C ALA A 8 -12.49 -3.48 -16.45
N THR A 9 -13.06 -4.68 -16.58
CA THR A 9 -14.21 -5.12 -15.77
C THR A 9 -13.86 -5.77 -14.42
N GLU A 10 -12.59 -5.83 -14.01
CA GLU A 10 -12.18 -6.34 -12.68
C GLU A 10 -11.63 -5.26 -11.72
N GLU A 11 -11.65 -3.98 -12.11
CA GLU A 11 -11.07 -2.85 -11.35
C GLU A 11 -11.98 -2.27 -10.23
N SER A 12 -13.03 -2.99 -9.82
CA SER A 12 -14.08 -2.39 -8.99
C SER A 12 -14.36 -3.13 -7.69
N TRP A 13 -14.30 -2.40 -6.57
CA TRP A 13 -14.89 -2.85 -5.32
C TRP A 13 -16.41 -2.64 -5.47
N TYR A 14 -17.15 -3.67 -5.89
CA TYR A 14 -18.61 -3.60 -6.13
C TYR A 14 -19.05 -2.40 -7.00
N GLY A 15 -18.35 -2.14 -8.12
CA GLY A 15 -18.69 -1.03 -9.03
C GLY A 15 -18.08 0.33 -8.66
N TYR A 16 -17.33 0.43 -7.56
CA TYR A 16 -16.56 1.62 -7.19
C TYR A 16 -15.11 1.52 -7.67
N ARG A 17 -14.59 2.61 -8.25
CA ARG A 17 -13.18 2.73 -8.65
C ARG A 17 -12.38 3.49 -7.59
N TRP A 18 -11.14 3.07 -7.38
CA TRP A 18 -10.18 3.86 -6.63
C TRP A 18 -9.80 5.11 -7.43
N LEU A 19 -9.73 6.26 -6.76
CA LEU A 19 -9.32 7.53 -7.36
C LEU A 19 -8.15 8.11 -6.55
N PRO A 20 -7.16 8.74 -7.21
CA PRO A 20 -6.15 9.52 -6.50
C PRO A 20 -6.82 10.54 -5.60
N LEU A 21 -6.31 10.68 -4.38
CA LEU A 21 -6.77 11.73 -3.47
C LEU A 21 -6.57 13.08 -4.15
N PRO A 22 -7.60 13.95 -4.21
CA PRO A 22 -7.49 15.26 -4.82
C PRO A 22 -6.30 16.03 -4.23
N PRO A 23 -5.50 16.71 -5.06
CA PRO A 23 -4.37 17.47 -4.57
C PRO A 23 -4.85 18.51 -3.56
N GLY A 24 -4.29 18.46 -2.36
CA GLY A 24 -4.56 19.37 -1.24
C GLY A 24 -3.28 20.00 -0.72
N ARG A 25 -3.15 20.13 0.62
CA ARG A 25 -1.92 20.66 1.27
C ARG A 25 -0.72 19.70 1.25
N VAL A 26 -0.88 18.47 0.77
CA VAL A 26 0.16 17.43 0.82
C VAL A 26 0.24 16.72 -0.54
N ALA A 27 1.46 16.39 -0.97
CA ALA A 27 1.69 15.55 -2.14
C ALA A 27 1.12 14.15 -1.91
N THR A 28 0.28 13.66 -2.83
CA THR A 28 -0.41 12.36 -2.71
C THR A 28 0.28 11.23 -3.46
N ALA A 29 1.38 11.53 -4.16
CA ALA A 29 2.20 10.56 -4.87
C ALA A 29 3.68 10.98 -4.84
N GLY A 30 4.56 9.99 -4.91
CA GLY A 30 6.01 10.18 -4.98
C GLY A 30 6.68 8.96 -5.59
N GLN A 31 7.92 9.11 -6.02
CA GLN A 31 8.73 8.02 -6.55
C GLN A 31 10.02 7.91 -5.76
N VAL A 32 10.46 6.67 -5.54
CA VAL A 32 11.77 6.35 -4.97
C VAL A 32 12.56 5.53 -5.97
N ALA A 33 13.89 5.52 -5.83
CA ALA A 33 14.75 4.69 -6.67
C ALA A 33 14.34 3.21 -6.59
N SER A 34 14.40 2.52 -7.72
CA SER A 34 14.04 1.11 -7.80
C SER A 34 14.82 0.27 -6.80
N GLY A 35 14.15 -0.71 -6.17
CA GLY A 35 14.71 -1.58 -5.15
C GLY A 35 14.96 -0.91 -3.79
N LYS A 36 14.49 0.33 -3.59
CA LYS A 36 14.57 1.00 -2.28
C LYS A 36 13.27 0.95 -1.48
N LEU A 37 12.13 0.62 -2.07
CA LEU A 37 10.87 0.52 -1.33
C LEU A 37 10.57 -0.95 -1.00
N THR A 38 10.39 -1.24 0.28
CA THR A 38 9.90 -2.55 0.73
C THR A 38 8.63 -2.34 1.55
N LEU A 39 7.56 -3.01 1.16
CA LEU A 39 6.31 -3.10 1.90
C LEU A 39 6.12 -4.54 2.37
N SER A 40 5.90 -4.72 3.67
CA SER A 40 5.70 -6.03 4.30
C SER A 40 4.43 -6.04 5.14
N PHE A 41 3.74 -7.18 5.17
CA PHE A 41 2.51 -7.39 5.94
C PHE A 41 2.75 -8.42 7.05
N PRO A 42 1.98 -8.40 8.15
CA PRO A 42 2.02 -9.46 9.16
C PRO A 42 1.64 -10.82 8.56
N HIS A 43 2.12 -11.90 9.20
CA HIS A 43 1.86 -13.30 8.80
C HIS A 43 2.41 -13.68 7.42
N ASP A 44 3.55 -13.08 7.03
CA ASP A 44 4.28 -13.40 5.79
C ASP A 44 3.46 -13.24 4.50
N ALA A 45 2.40 -12.42 4.54
CA ALA A 45 1.67 -12.07 3.33
C ALA A 45 2.60 -11.33 2.37
N GLN A 46 2.78 -11.89 1.18
CA GLN A 46 3.70 -11.38 0.17
C GLN A 46 3.08 -10.16 -0.52
N TRP A 47 3.81 -9.04 -0.49
CA TRP A 47 3.45 -7.87 -1.27
C TRP A 47 3.56 -8.18 -2.77
N THR A 48 2.44 -8.03 -3.48
CA THR A 48 2.36 -8.15 -4.94
C THR A 48 1.86 -6.83 -5.49
N PRO A 49 2.76 -5.96 -6.01
CA PRO A 49 2.36 -4.67 -6.53
C PRO A 49 1.28 -4.81 -7.62
N GLY A 50 0.25 -3.96 -7.55
CA GLY A 50 -0.82 -3.93 -8.53
C GLY A 50 -1.47 -2.56 -8.62
N GLU A 51 -2.55 -2.46 -9.41
CA GLU A 51 -3.32 -1.22 -9.61
C GLU A 51 -4.20 -0.87 -8.40
N GLN A 52 -4.45 -1.82 -7.49
CA GLN A 52 -5.22 -1.61 -6.28
C GLN A 52 -4.32 -1.20 -5.10
N PRO A 53 -4.82 -0.40 -4.15
CA PRO A 53 -4.05 -0.06 -2.96
C PRO A 53 -3.83 -1.30 -2.09
N ASP A 54 -2.57 -1.61 -1.78
CA ASP A 54 -2.22 -2.70 -0.86
C ASP A 54 -2.54 -2.35 0.61
N VAL A 55 -2.54 -1.05 0.94
CA VAL A 55 -2.85 -0.53 2.28
C VAL A 55 -4.14 0.26 2.23
N LEU A 56 -5.09 -0.09 3.10
CA LEU A 56 -6.36 0.61 3.25
C LEU A 56 -6.33 1.44 4.53
N LEU A 57 -6.81 2.68 4.44
CA LEU A 57 -7.03 3.59 5.55
C LEU A 57 -8.54 3.78 5.71
N PHE A 58 -9.10 3.33 6.83
CA PHE A 58 -10.53 3.42 7.09
C PHE A 58 -10.88 4.69 7.88
N PRO A 59 -12.07 5.28 7.67
CA PRO A 59 -12.48 6.49 8.38
C PRO A 59 -12.52 6.38 9.92
N GLY A 60 -12.65 5.17 10.47
CA GLY A 60 -12.62 4.92 11.91
C GLY A 60 -11.19 4.90 12.50
N GLY A 61 -10.16 5.05 11.67
CA GLY A 61 -8.76 4.99 12.06
C GLY A 61 -8.14 3.60 11.95
N GLU A 62 -8.93 2.59 11.57
CA GLU A 62 -8.40 1.27 11.25
C GLU A 62 -7.54 1.33 9.99
N VAL A 63 -6.50 0.51 9.96
CA VAL A 63 -5.53 0.47 8.87
C VAL A 63 -5.16 -0.97 8.57
N THR A 64 -4.95 -1.32 7.31
CA THR A 64 -4.28 -2.59 6.97
C THR A 64 -2.90 -2.58 7.62
N PRO A 65 -2.56 -3.46 8.58
CA PRO A 65 -1.27 -3.38 9.27
C PRO A 65 -0.12 -3.63 8.29
N PHE A 66 0.92 -2.81 8.35
CA PHE A 66 2.05 -2.90 7.42
C PHE A 66 3.36 -2.40 8.04
N GLN A 67 4.47 -2.76 7.40
CA GLN A 67 5.78 -2.14 7.59
C GLN A 67 6.28 -1.60 6.26
N LEU A 68 6.79 -0.37 6.25
CA LEU A 68 7.34 0.29 5.08
C LEU A 68 8.79 0.71 5.37
N GLN A 69 9.72 0.27 4.52
CA GLN A 69 11.12 0.69 4.56
C GLN A 69 11.53 1.41 3.28
N ILE A 70 12.41 2.41 3.43
CA ILE A 70 13.00 3.16 2.31
C ILE A 70 14.53 3.04 2.37
N GLY A 71 15.08 2.13 1.56
CA GLY A 71 16.50 1.81 1.52
C GLY A 71 16.97 1.23 2.84
N SER A 72 18.11 1.72 3.34
CA SER A 72 18.67 1.34 4.63
C SER A 72 18.26 2.29 5.77
N ALA A 73 17.31 3.20 5.52
CA ALA A 73 16.81 4.12 6.53
C ALA A 73 15.83 3.42 7.48
N GLU A 74 15.62 4.04 8.64
CA GLU A 74 14.56 3.63 9.56
C GLU A 74 13.20 3.73 8.86
N GLY A 75 12.43 2.65 8.92
CA GLY A 75 11.10 2.55 8.34
C GLY A 75 10.01 2.87 9.35
N ILE A 76 8.77 2.66 8.93
CA ILE A 76 7.59 2.74 9.79
C ILE A 76 6.89 1.39 9.87
N ALA A 77 6.32 1.08 11.03
CA ALA A 77 5.34 0.03 11.19
C ALA A 77 4.04 0.64 11.70
N VAL A 78 2.93 0.25 11.08
CA VAL A 78 1.59 0.69 11.44
C VAL A 78 0.76 -0.54 11.81
N ASP A 79 0.12 -0.50 12.98
CA ASP A 79 -0.76 -1.58 13.42
C ASP A 79 -2.22 -1.39 12.95
N ALA A 80 -3.08 -2.36 13.25
CA ALA A 80 -4.48 -2.35 12.83
C ALA A 80 -5.30 -1.17 13.38
N ARG A 81 -4.81 -0.51 14.43
CA ARG A 81 -5.42 0.65 15.09
C ARG A 81 -4.83 1.97 14.60
N GLY A 82 -3.95 1.93 13.60
CA GLY A 82 -3.26 3.09 13.08
C GLY A 82 -2.12 3.59 13.96
N ALA A 83 -1.70 2.84 14.99
CA ALA A 83 -0.56 3.25 15.81
C ALA A 83 0.74 3.10 15.03
N ILE A 84 1.54 4.18 15.00
CA ILE A 84 2.78 4.25 14.23
C ILE A 84 3.98 4.07 15.18
N ARG A 85 4.92 3.21 14.78
CA ARG A 85 6.21 3.03 15.46
C ARG A 85 7.33 2.94 14.44
N SER A 86 8.54 3.24 14.87
CA SER A 86 9.74 2.97 14.09
C SER A 86 9.89 1.48 13.79
N ALA A 87 10.23 1.16 12.54
CA ALA A 87 10.62 -0.18 12.13
C ALA A 87 12.09 -0.18 11.76
N ARG A 88 12.91 -0.89 12.52
CA ARG A 88 14.27 -1.26 12.10
C ARG A 88 14.19 -2.65 11.48
N GLN A 89 14.77 -2.83 10.30
CA GLN A 89 14.98 -4.16 9.75
C GLN A 89 15.84 -4.93 10.77
N ASP A 90 15.27 -5.97 11.37
CA ASP A 90 16.06 -6.92 12.16
C ASP A 90 16.85 -7.72 11.12
N ASP A 91 18.10 -7.34 10.91
CA ASP A 91 19.06 -8.11 10.12
C ASP A 91 19.27 -9.42 10.88
N GLY A 92 18.38 -10.39 10.63
CA GLY A 92 18.44 -11.73 11.20
C GLY A 92 19.86 -12.28 11.07
N ARG A 93 20.54 -12.33 12.20
CA ARG A 93 21.91 -12.84 12.35
C ARG A 93 21.88 -14.29 12.77
#